data_AF-A0A7G1IP57-F1
#
_entry.id   AF-A0A7G1IP57-F1
#
_cell.length_a   1.000
_cell.length_b   1.000
_cell.length_c   1.000
_cell.angle_alpha   90.00
_cell.angle_beta   90.00
_cell.angle_gamma   90.00
#
_symmetry.space_group_name_H-M   'P 1'
#
loop_
_entity.id
_entity.type
_entity.pdbx_description
1 polymer ?
#
loop_
_entity_poly.entity_id
_entity_poly.type
_entity_poly.pdbx_seq_one_letter_code
_entity_poly.pdbx_strand_id
1 'polypeptide(L)'
;MSEYLLEAVDRLPFSTPEKAGRYRTENYQGATGLNWYLTDPTLQFSMAYYLQPDELGLAEPHLIRIGELMGGPVTRWAEETDRNPPQLERYDRWGHDISRVVMPESFTRSKRAILDAQQALRDDSKQAGVSPSLPLFASNYLLNQADIGMACALGTGGNMVRSLVTAYAPPTYATTSWENSTPASGTARRRN
;
A
#
# COMPACT_ATOMS: atom_id res chain seq x y z
N MET A 1 -17.36 32.19 -24.28
CA MET A 1 -17.83 31.07 -23.42
C MET A 1 -19.17 30.65 -23.98
N SER A 2 -19.24 29.46 -24.59
CA SER A 2 -20.48 28.98 -25.25
C SER A 2 -21.59 28.84 -24.22
N GLU A 3 -22.75 29.43 -24.50
CA GLU A 3 -23.96 29.24 -23.71
C GLU A 3 -24.35 27.77 -23.81
N TYR A 4 -24.26 27.04 -22.70
CA TYR A 4 -24.68 25.64 -22.65
C TYR A 4 -26.20 25.59 -22.75
N LEU A 5 -26.74 24.86 -23.73
CA LEU A 5 -28.18 24.70 -23.89
C LEU A 5 -28.71 23.82 -22.75
N LEU A 6 -29.64 24.35 -21.97
CA LEU A 6 -30.26 23.63 -20.85
C LEU A 6 -30.94 22.35 -21.33
N GLU A 7 -30.50 21.21 -20.82
CA GLU A 7 -31.05 19.90 -21.11
C GLU A 7 -32.16 19.53 -20.10
N ALA A 8 -32.95 18.49 -20.40
CA ALA A 8 -33.98 18.01 -19.49
C ALA A 8 -33.40 17.53 -18.13
N VAL A 9 -32.16 17.04 -18.12
CA VAL A 9 -31.46 16.61 -16.91
C VAL A 9 -31.18 17.78 -15.95
N ASP A 10 -31.01 19.00 -16.47
CA ASP A 10 -30.75 20.20 -15.66
C ASP A 10 -31.98 20.67 -14.88
N ARG A 11 -33.19 20.21 -15.28
CA ARG A 11 -34.45 20.53 -14.60
C ARG A 11 -34.86 19.51 -13.54
N LEU A 12 -34.07 18.46 -13.36
CA LEU A 12 -34.35 17.47 -12.33
C LEU A 12 -34.20 18.12 -10.95
N PRO A 13 -35.05 17.76 -9.97
CA PRO A 13 -35.03 18.37 -8.63
C PRO A 13 -33.72 18.16 -7.85
N PHE A 14 -32.80 17.35 -8.40
CA PHE A 14 -31.48 17.08 -7.86
C PHE A 14 -30.32 17.72 -8.63
N SER A 15 -30.61 18.50 -9.69
CA SER A 15 -29.62 19.18 -10.54
C SER A 15 -29.46 20.66 -10.16
N THR A 16 -29.72 21.02 -8.90
CA THR A 16 -29.57 22.41 -8.44
C THR A 16 -28.08 22.79 -8.36
N PRO A 17 -27.73 24.07 -8.59
CA PRO A 17 -26.34 24.55 -8.42
C PRO A 17 -25.77 24.25 -7.02
N GLU A 18 -26.61 24.28 -6.00
CA GLU A 18 -26.25 23.98 -4.61
C GLU A 18 -25.91 22.49 -4.39
N LYS A 19 -26.68 21.58 -5.01
CA LYS A 19 -26.41 20.14 -4.94
C LYS A 19 -25.22 19.76 -5.83
N ALA A 20 -25.10 20.34 -7.01
CA ALA A 20 -23.90 20.22 -7.87
C ALA A 20 -22.64 20.76 -7.16
N GLY A 21 -22.82 21.80 -6.34
CA GLY A 21 -21.77 22.38 -5.48
C GLY A 21 -21.09 21.37 -4.55
N ARG A 22 -21.82 20.33 -4.10
CA ARG A 22 -21.27 19.27 -3.22
C ARG A 22 -20.21 18.42 -3.91
N TYR A 23 -20.23 18.36 -5.23
CA TYR A 23 -19.29 17.59 -6.07
C TYR A 23 -18.21 18.48 -6.70
N ARG A 24 -18.10 19.75 -6.29
CA ARG A 24 -16.98 20.60 -6.70
C ARG A 24 -15.70 20.09 -6.06
N THR A 25 -15.02 19.19 -6.75
CA THR A 25 -13.79 18.53 -6.28
C THR A 25 -12.69 19.55 -5.95
N GLU A 26 -12.67 20.70 -6.61
CA GLU A 26 -11.83 21.87 -6.31
C GLU A 26 -11.99 22.43 -4.89
N ASN A 27 -13.15 22.27 -4.25
CA ASN A 27 -13.35 22.64 -2.84
C ASN A 27 -12.72 21.64 -1.86
N TYR A 28 -12.33 20.47 -2.34
CA TYR A 28 -11.70 19.42 -1.55
C TYR A 28 -10.25 19.31 -2.00
N GLN A 29 -9.36 20.04 -1.32
CA GLN A 29 -7.92 20.11 -1.59
C GLN A 29 -7.17 18.78 -1.34
N GLY A 30 -7.90 17.67 -1.19
CA GLY A 30 -7.39 16.37 -0.80
C GLY A 30 -7.10 16.26 0.71
N ALA A 31 -6.89 15.04 1.19
CA ALA A 31 -6.44 14.75 2.55
C ALA A 31 -4.93 14.46 2.61
N THR A 32 -4.21 14.58 1.49
CA THR A 32 -2.77 14.34 1.40
C THR A 32 -2.02 15.28 2.34
N GLY A 33 -1.09 14.74 3.11
CA GLY A 33 -0.33 15.45 4.15
C GLY A 33 -0.98 15.43 5.54
N LEU A 34 -2.22 14.97 5.67
CA LEU A 34 -2.85 14.73 6.97
C LEU A 34 -2.54 13.32 7.48
N ASN A 35 -2.67 13.12 8.79
CA ASN A 35 -2.63 11.79 9.38
C ASN A 35 -3.98 11.10 9.18
N TRP A 36 -4.04 10.13 8.28
CA TRP A 36 -5.30 9.52 7.86
C TRP A 36 -5.99 8.67 8.93
N TYR A 37 -5.26 8.17 9.94
CA TYR A 37 -5.89 7.52 11.08
C TYR A 37 -6.57 8.55 12.00
N LEU A 38 -5.88 9.68 12.27
CA LEU A 38 -6.43 10.73 13.14
C LEU A 38 -7.64 11.46 12.51
N THR A 39 -7.71 11.51 11.19
CA THR A 39 -8.82 12.14 10.45
C THR A 39 -10.00 11.20 10.16
N ASP A 40 -9.90 9.91 10.50
CA ASP A 40 -10.96 8.93 10.27
C ASP A 40 -11.60 8.48 11.60
N PRO A 41 -12.63 9.18 12.08
CA PRO A 41 -13.32 8.82 13.32
C PRO A 41 -14.05 7.48 13.21
N THR A 42 -14.39 7.02 12.00
CA THR A 42 -15.06 5.73 11.80
C THR A 42 -14.07 4.59 12.00
N LEU A 43 -12.85 4.74 11.48
CA LEU A 43 -11.77 3.79 11.69
C LEU A 43 -11.38 3.71 13.17
N GLN A 44 -11.20 4.86 13.84
CA GLN A 44 -10.93 4.91 15.28
C GLN A 44 -12.02 4.21 16.08
N PHE A 45 -13.29 4.53 15.82
CA PHE A 45 -14.42 3.89 16.45
C PHE A 45 -14.43 2.38 16.23
N SER A 46 -14.18 1.93 14.99
CA SER A 46 -14.12 0.50 14.65
C SER A 46 -13.02 -0.22 15.42
N MET A 47 -11.83 0.38 15.53
CA MET A 47 -10.73 -0.20 16.33
C MET A 47 -11.09 -0.28 17.81
N ALA A 48 -11.65 0.79 18.38
CA ALA A 48 -12.06 0.82 19.78
C ALA A 48 -13.23 -0.13 20.09
N TYR A 49 -14.08 -0.43 19.10
CA TYR A 49 -15.19 -1.36 19.26
C TYR A 49 -14.75 -2.83 19.28
N TYR A 50 -13.76 -3.20 18.47
CA TYR A 50 -13.36 -4.59 18.29
C TYR A 50 -12.14 -5.02 19.13
N LEU A 51 -11.29 -4.07 19.55
CA LEU A 51 -10.12 -4.35 20.37
C LEU A 51 -10.44 -4.20 21.86
N GLN A 52 -9.80 -5.02 22.69
CA GLN A 52 -9.79 -4.76 24.13
C GLN A 52 -8.97 -3.48 24.44
N PRO A 53 -9.20 -2.81 25.59
CA PRO A 53 -8.54 -1.55 25.91
C PRO A 53 -7.00 -1.60 25.89
N ASP A 54 -6.42 -2.71 26.32
CA ASP A 54 -4.96 -2.96 26.30
C ASP A 54 -4.45 -3.20 24.87
N GLU A 55 -5.18 -3.96 24.06
CA GLU A 55 -4.88 -4.17 22.64
C GLU A 55 -4.95 -2.85 21.86
N LEU A 56 -5.97 -2.02 22.13
CA LEU A 56 -6.12 -0.70 21.53
C LEU A 56 -4.96 0.23 21.94
N GLY A 57 -4.61 0.25 23.23
CA GLY A 57 -3.49 1.05 23.74
C GLY A 57 -2.15 0.69 23.09
N LEU A 58 -1.97 -0.58 22.70
CA LEU A 58 -0.81 -1.02 21.92
C LEU A 58 -0.92 -0.64 20.44
N ALA A 59 -2.09 -0.82 19.82
CA ALA A 59 -2.30 -0.64 18.40
C ALA A 59 -2.33 0.83 17.96
N GLU A 60 -2.93 1.71 18.77
CA GLU A 60 -3.20 3.10 18.41
C GLU A 60 -1.92 3.89 18.04
N PRO A 61 -0.79 3.82 18.78
CA PRO A 61 0.44 4.50 18.38
C PRO A 61 0.97 4.05 17.01
N HIS A 62 0.86 2.76 16.70
CA HIS A 62 1.23 2.20 15.40
C HIS A 62 0.30 2.70 14.30
N LEU A 63 -1.01 2.71 14.55
CA LEU A 63 -2.00 3.18 13.58
C LEU A 63 -1.88 4.68 13.30
N ILE A 64 -1.55 5.49 14.30
CA ILE A 64 -1.22 6.91 14.13
C ILE A 64 0.00 7.04 13.21
N ARG A 65 1.10 6.33 13.50
CA ARG A 65 2.31 6.41 12.68
C ARG A 65 2.08 5.92 11.24
N ILE A 66 1.31 4.85 11.08
CA ILE A 66 0.91 4.33 9.76
C ILE A 66 0.00 5.34 9.06
N GLY A 67 -0.94 5.98 9.75
CA GLY A 67 -1.81 7.01 9.20
C GLY A 67 -1.04 8.22 8.65
N GLU A 68 0.01 8.66 9.34
CA GLU A 68 0.92 9.71 8.85
C GLU A 68 1.74 9.23 7.65
N LEU A 69 2.24 7.99 7.69
CA LEU A 69 2.99 7.39 6.59
C LEU A 69 2.14 7.27 5.32
N MET A 70 0.91 6.76 5.45
CA MET A 70 0.00 6.53 4.33
C MET A 70 -0.45 7.86 3.72
N GLY A 71 -0.97 8.78 4.54
CA GLY A 71 -1.45 10.07 4.06
C GLY A 71 -0.36 11.05 3.65
N GLY A 72 0.89 10.81 4.05
CA GLY A 72 2.04 11.64 3.70
C GLY A 72 2.88 11.03 2.58
N PRO A 73 4.05 10.46 2.88
CA PRO A 73 5.02 10.03 1.88
C PRO A 73 4.52 8.91 0.96
N VAL A 74 3.72 7.95 1.43
CA VAL A 74 3.25 6.84 0.57
C VAL A 74 2.34 7.34 -0.54
N THR A 75 1.34 8.18 -0.24
CA THR A 75 0.53 8.82 -1.29
C THR A 75 1.37 9.59 -2.30
N ARG A 76 2.39 10.35 -1.84
CA ARG A 76 3.27 11.08 -2.77
C ARG A 76 4.07 10.14 -3.67
N TRP A 77 4.63 9.06 -3.11
CA TRP A 77 5.36 8.06 -3.90
C TRP A 77 4.44 7.27 -4.84
N ALA A 78 3.18 7.05 -4.48
CA ALA A 78 2.19 6.46 -5.37
C ALA A 78 2.01 7.32 -6.62
N GLU A 79 1.78 8.64 -6.45
CA GLU A 79 1.67 9.53 -7.60
C GLU A 79 2.97 9.64 -8.41
N GLU A 80 4.14 9.61 -7.77
CA GLU A 80 5.43 9.56 -8.47
C GLU A 80 5.58 8.27 -9.29
N THR A 81 5.12 7.15 -8.76
CA THR A 81 5.13 5.84 -9.43
C THR A 81 4.16 5.82 -10.60
N ASP A 82 2.96 6.38 -10.44
CA ASP A 82 1.97 6.49 -11.51
C ASP A 82 2.49 7.35 -12.68
N ARG A 83 3.22 8.43 -12.37
CA ARG A 83 3.88 9.27 -13.38
C ARG A 83 5.11 8.59 -14.01
N ASN A 84 5.76 7.68 -13.30
CA ASN A 84 6.98 6.98 -13.73
C ASN A 84 6.83 5.46 -13.58
N PRO A 85 5.97 4.82 -14.40
CA PRO A 85 5.60 3.43 -14.20
C PRO A 85 6.78 2.46 -14.43
N PRO A 86 6.70 1.23 -13.89
CA PRO A 86 7.70 0.19 -14.13
C PRO A 86 7.99 -0.04 -15.62
N GLN A 87 9.26 -0.29 -15.94
CA GLN A 87 9.73 -0.50 -17.31
C GLN A 87 10.18 -1.95 -17.51
N LEU A 88 9.93 -2.52 -18.69
CA LEU A 88 10.40 -3.86 -19.06
C LEU A 88 11.64 -3.77 -19.97
N GLU A 89 12.79 -4.16 -19.45
CA GLU A 89 13.99 -4.43 -20.23
C GLU A 89 13.93 -5.89 -20.70
N ARG A 90 13.45 -6.12 -21.93
CA ARG A 90 13.28 -7.48 -22.44
C ARG A 90 14.58 -8.13 -22.88
N TYR A 91 15.44 -7.39 -23.58
CA TYR A 91 16.69 -7.91 -24.15
C TYR A 91 17.89 -7.08 -23.69
N ASP A 92 19.02 -7.74 -23.48
CA ASP A 92 20.30 -7.05 -23.32
C ASP A 92 20.83 -6.53 -24.68
N ARG A 93 21.96 -5.81 -24.64
CA ARG A 93 22.60 -5.26 -25.86
C ARG A 93 23.08 -6.32 -26.87
N TRP A 94 23.09 -7.60 -26.48
CA TRP A 94 23.52 -8.73 -27.30
C TRP A 94 22.35 -9.58 -27.79
N GLY A 95 21.11 -9.20 -27.45
CA GLY A 95 19.90 -9.91 -27.85
C GLY A 95 19.52 -11.08 -26.94
N HIS A 96 20.17 -11.25 -25.79
CA HIS A 96 19.73 -12.24 -24.81
C HIS A 96 18.46 -11.75 -24.12
N ASP A 97 17.46 -12.63 -23.99
CA ASP A 97 16.27 -12.33 -23.20
C ASP A 97 16.63 -12.28 -21.71
N ILE A 98 16.45 -11.11 -21.09
CA ILE A 98 16.68 -10.89 -19.66
C ILE A 98 15.38 -10.63 -18.89
N SER A 99 14.28 -10.31 -19.59
CA SER A 99 12.94 -10.08 -19.04
C SER A 99 12.92 -9.35 -17.67
N ARG A 100 13.70 -8.27 -17.56
CA ARG A 100 13.87 -7.53 -16.29
C ARG A 100 12.82 -6.44 -16.17
N VAL A 101 12.06 -6.45 -15.08
CA VAL A 101 11.20 -5.34 -14.69
C VAL A 101 11.99 -4.36 -13.81
N VAL A 102 12.16 -3.13 -14.29
CA VAL A 102 12.81 -2.04 -13.56
C VAL A 102 11.72 -1.23 -12.86
N MET A 103 11.70 -1.30 -11.53
CA MET A 103 10.77 -0.54 -10.70
C MET A 103 11.32 0.86 -10.43
N PRO A 104 10.48 1.91 -10.38
CA PRO A 104 10.92 3.23 -9.96
C PRO A 104 11.35 3.25 -8.48
N GLU A 105 12.15 4.24 -8.12
CA GLU A 105 12.63 4.38 -6.74
C GLU A 105 11.48 4.64 -5.76
N SER A 106 10.48 5.42 -6.17
CA SER A 106 9.25 5.71 -5.41
C SER A 106 8.55 4.42 -4.95
N PHE A 107 8.37 3.45 -5.85
CA PHE A 107 7.81 2.15 -5.52
C PHE A 107 8.64 1.41 -4.46
N THR A 108 9.97 1.37 -4.66
CA THR A 108 10.87 0.64 -3.75
C THR A 108 10.93 1.28 -2.35
N ARG A 109 10.92 2.62 -2.27
CA ARG A 109 10.88 3.38 -1.02
C ARG A 109 9.55 3.16 -0.28
N SER A 110 8.43 3.27 -1.00
CA SER A 110 7.09 3.02 -0.47
C SER A 110 7.00 1.61 0.12
N LYS A 111 7.36 0.59 -0.67
CA LYS A 111 7.38 -0.81 -0.23
C LYS A 111 8.16 -1.01 1.07
N ARG A 112 9.37 -0.47 1.16
CA ARG A 112 10.22 -0.60 2.35
C ARG A 112 9.55 0.04 3.57
N ALA A 113 9.13 1.30 3.46
CA ALA A 113 8.54 2.01 4.58
C ALA A 113 7.27 1.34 5.12
N ILE A 114 6.42 0.81 4.23
CA ILE A 114 5.20 0.07 4.62
C ILE A 114 5.56 -1.22 5.34
N LEU A 115 6.48 -2.02 4.80
CA LEU A 115 6.91 -3.28 5.41
C LEU A 115 7.54 -3.06 6.78
N ASP A 116 8.40 -2.03 6.92
CA ASP A 116 9.05 -1.70 8.19
C ASP A 116 8.01 -1.30 9.25
N ALA A 117 7.00 -0.49 8.89
CA ALA A 117 5.94 -0.09 9.80
C ALA A 117 5.03 -1.28 10.22
N GLN A 118 4.66 -2.14 9.26
CA GLN A 118 3.88 -3.34 9.56
C GLN A 118 4.68 -4.36 10.38
N GLN A 119 6.00 -4.44 10.17
CA GLN A 119 6.88 -5.31 10.94
C GLN A 119 6.98 -4.84 12.39
N ALA A 120 7.17 -3.54 12.62
CA ALA A 120 7.19 -2.97 13.98
C ALA A 120 5.90 -3.30 14.76
N LEU A 121 4.74 -3.12 14.13
CA LEU A 121 3.44 -3.49 14.71
C LEU A 121 3.37 -4.99 15.04
N ARG A 122 3.84 -5.86 14.14
CA ARG A 122 3.87 -7.32 14.38
C ARG A 122 4.78 -7.70 15.54
N ASP A 123 5.96 -7.09 15.62
CA ASP A 123 6.95 -7.39 16.64
C ASP A 123 6.47 -6.98 18.04
N ASP A 124 5.92 -5.77 18.17
CA ASP A 124 5.35 -5.30 19.44
C ASP A 124 4.13 -6.11 19.85
N SER A 125 3.24 -6.43 18.89
CA SER A 125 2.07 -7.29 19.15
C SER A 125 2.50 -8.67 19.64
N LYS A 126 3.53 -9.26 19.03
CA LYS A 126 4.09 -10.55 19.44
C LYS A 126 4.69 -10.49 20.84
N GLN A 127 5.41 -9.42 21.18
CA GLN A 127 5.98 -9.22 22.51
C GLN A 127 4.91 -9.09 23.59
N ALA A 128 3.81 -8.42 23.28
CA ALA A 128 2.67 -8.25 24.19
C ALA A 128 1.72 -9.46 24.23
N GLY A 129 1.91 -10.46 23.35
CA GLY A 129 1.02 -11.63 23.28
C GLY A 129 -0.36 -11.33 22.69
N VAL A 130 -0.52 -10.22 21.97
CA VAL A 130 -1.78 -9.80 21.34
C VAL A 130 -1.79 -10.09 19.84
N SER A 131 -2.98 -10.23 19.26
CA SER A 131 -3.11 -10.50 17.82
C SER A 131 -2.91 -9.23 17.01
N PRO A 132 -1.95 -9.17 16.06
CA PRO A 132 -1.77 -7.99 15.21
C PRO A 132 -2.81 -7.91 14.08
N SER A 133 -3.70 -8.89 13.97
CA SER A 133 -4.52 -9.10 12.77
C SER A 133 -5.40 -7.89 12.45
N LEU A 134 -6.16 -7.38 13.42
CA LEU A 134 -7.09 -6.27 13.17
C LEU A 134 -6.36 -4.93 12.92
N PRO A 135 -5.33 -4.54 13.70
CA PRO A 135 -4.51 -3.37 13.37
C PRO A 135 -3.82 -3.47 12.00
N LEU A 136 -3.40 -4.66 11.57
CA LEU A 136 -2.86 -4.86 10.22
C LEU A 136 -3.93 -4.73 9.12
N PHE A 137 -5.17 -5.12 9.40
CA PHE A 137 -6.29 -4.84 8.49
C PHE A 137 -6.54 -3.33 8.37
N ALA A 138 -6.51 -2.59 9.47
CA ALA A 138 -6.60 -1.13 9.44
C ALA A 138 -5.42 -0.49 8.67
N SER A 139 -4.20 -1.00 8.85
CA SER A 139 -3.04 -0.59 8.06
C SER A 139 -3.25 -0.82 6.56
N ASN A 140 -3.78 -1.99 6.17
CA ASN A 140 -4.09 -2.28 4.77
C ASN A 140 -5.24 -1.45 4.25
N TYR A 141 -6.26 -1.14 5.06
CA TYR A 141 -7.32 -0.21 4.69
C TYR A 141 -6.73 1.16 4.31
N LEU A 142 -5.87 1.72 5.15
CA LEU A 142 -5.19 2.99 4.86
C LEU A 142 -4.27 2.89 3.62
N LEU A 143 -3.56 1.77 3.45
CA LEU A 143 -2.73 1.53 2.27
C LEU A 143 -3.56 1.48 0.99
N ASN A 144 -4.72 0.83 0.98
CA ASN A 144 -5.58 0.76 -0.21
C ASN A 144 -6.04 2.15 -0.67
N GLN A 145 -6.18 3.10 0.25
CA GLN A 145 -6.51 4.49 -0.07
C GLN A 145 -5.30 5.25 -0.63
N ALA A 146 -4.08 4.91 -0.18
CA ALA A 146 -2.87 5.62 -0.57
C ALA A 146 -2.30 5.11 -1.90
N ASP A 147 -2.29 3.78 -2.07
CA ASP A 147 -1.70 3.09 -3.20
C ASP A 147 -2.29 1.67 -3.34
N ILE A 148 -3.35 1.56 -4.15
CA ILE A 148 -4.00 0.27 -4.43
C ILE A 148 -3.08 -0.70 -5.20
N GLY A 149 -2.14 -0.18 -6.00
CA GLY A 149 -1.17 -0.99 -6.73
C GLY A 149 -0.19 -1.66 -5.78
N MET A 150 0.32 -0.93 -4.80
CA MET A 150 1.17 -1.45 -3.73
C MET A 150 0.42 -2.42 -2.83
N ALA A 151 -0.84 -2.12 -2.46
CA ALA A 151 -1.67 -3.02 -1.67
C ALA A 151 -1.80 -4.40 -2.34
N CYS A 152 -2.06 -4.41 -3.65
CA CYS A 152 -2.09 -5.64 -4.45
C CYS A 152 -0.74 -6.37 -4.43
N ALA A 153 0.36 -5.65 -4.71
CA ALA A 153 1.70 -6.22 -4.76
C ALA A 153 2.15 -6.84 -3.42
N LEU A 154 1.75 -6.27 -2.29
CA LEU A 154 2.04 -6.80 -0.97
C LEU A 154 1.08 -7.95 -0.58
N GLY A 155 -0.21 -7.83 -0.91
CA GLY A 155 -1.23 -8.84 -0.61
C GLY A 155 -1.04 -10.15 -1.36
N THR A 156 -0.61 -10.08 -2.63
CA THR A 156 -0.21 -11.25 -3.44
C THR A 156 1.31 -11.48 -3.42
N GLY A 157 1.99 -10.95 -2.41
CA GLY A 157 3.44 -11.03 -2.28
C GLY A 157 3.96 -12.36 -1.73
N GLY A 158 5.24 -12.36 -1.33
CA GLY A 158 5.95 -13.56 -0.88
C GLY A 158 5.29 -14.31 0.29
N ASN A 159 4.53 -13.62 1.15
CA ASN A 159 3.82 -14.27 2.26
C ASN A 159 2.69 -15.17 1.78
N MET A 160 1.93 -14.76 0.76
CA MET A 160 0.88 -15.61 0.17
C MET A 160 1.51 -16.84 -0.48
N VAL A 161 2.58 -16.65 -1.26
CA VAL A 161 3.32 -17.76 -1.90
C VAL A 161 3.84 -18.72 -0.84
N ARG A 162 4.48 -18.20 0.22
CA ARG A 162 4.97 -19.02 1.34
C ARG A 162 3.83 -19.81 1.99
N SER A 163 2.71 -19.17 2.30
CA SER A 163 1.54 -19.85 2.89
C SER A 163 1.01 -20.97 2.01
N LEU A 164 0.88 -20.73 0.70
CA LEU A 164 0.44 -21.74 -0.27
C LEU A 164 1.43 -22.91 -0.38
N VAL A 165 2.73 -22.61 -0.42
CA VAL A 165 3.79 -23.62 -0.47
C VAL A 165 3.79 -24.45 0.81
N THR A 166 3.72 -23.81 1.99
CA THR A 166 3.68 -24.51 3.28
C THR A 166 2.44 -25.40 3.41
N ALA A 167 1.28 -24.96 2.90
CA ALA A 167 0.04 -25.72 3.02
C ALA A 167 -0.07 -26.88 2.01
N TYR A 168 0.45 -26.70 0.78
CA TYR A 168 0.11 -27.60 -0.34
C TYR A 168 1.29 -28.17 -1.10
N ALA A 169 2.51 -27.64 -0.93
CA ALA A 169 3.65 -28.16 -1.69
C ALA A 169 4.14 -29.50 -1.11
N PRO A 170 4.64 -30.41 -1.97
CA PRO A 170 5.32 -31.62 -1.51
C PRO A 170 6.50 -31.28 -0.56
N PRO A 171 6.86 -32.16 0.40
CA PRO A 171 7.92 -31.91 1.38
C PRO A 171 9.27 -31.49 0.79
N THR A 172 9.55 -31.90 -0.46
CA THR A 172 10.76 -31.55 -1.21
C THR A 172 10.90 -30.04 -1.49
N TYR A 173 9.80 -29.28 -1.44
CA TYR A 173 9.78 -27.83 -1.70
C TYR A 173 9.60 -26.99 -0.42
N ALA A 174 9.28 -27.62 0.71
CA ALA A 174 9.02 -26.93 1.98
C ALA A 174 10.30 -26.44 2.68
N THR A 175 11.48 -26.95 2.30
CA THR A 175 12.77 -26.66 2.96
C THR A 175 13.71 -25.76 2.15
N THR A 176 13.34 -25.30 0.96
CA THR A 176 14.20 -24.40 0.19
C THR A 176 14.34 -23.08 0.95
N SER A 177 15.56 -22.77 1.40
CA SER A 177 15.91 -21.59 2.19
C SER A 177 15.68 -20.30 1.37
N TRP A 178 14.48 -19.74 1.48
CA TRP A 178 14.11 -18.44 0.86
C TRP A 178 14.74 -17.23 1.59
N GLU A 179 15.55 -17.45 2.62
CA GLU A 179 16.11 -16.41 3.50
C GLU A 179 17.26 -15.60 2.87
N ASN A 180 17.85 -16.04 1.74
CA ASN A 180 19.02 -15.37 1.14
C ASN A 180 18.77 -14.87 -0.28
N SER A 181 17.92 -13.86 -0.45
CA SER A 181 17.86 -13.06 -1.68
C SER A 181 18.38 -11.63 -1.44
N THR A 182 19.63 -11.55 -0.96
CA THR A 182 20.48 -10.37 -1.17
C THR A 182 21.06 -10.46 -2.60
N PRO A 183 21.14 -9.39 -3.39
CA PRO A 183 21.64 -9.50 -4.76
C PRO A 183 23.11 -9.93 -4.72
N ALA A 184 23.43 -11.03 -5.40
CA ALA A 184 24.81 -11.45 -5.59
C ALA A 184 25.58 -10.33 -6.31
N SER A 185 26.52 -9.70 -5.61
CA SER A 185 27.49 -8.80 -6.20
C SER A 185 28.31 -9.58 -7.24
N GLY A 186 28.14 -9.24 -8.51
CA GLY A 186 28.84 -9.89 -9.61
C GLY A 186 30.34 -9.65 -9.56
N THR A 187 31.11 -10.71 -9.32
CA THR A 187 32.53 -10.76 -9.70
C THR A 187 32.68 -11.67 -10.91
N ALA A 188 32.83 -11.04 -12.08
CA ALA A 188 33.18 -11.72 -13.32
C ALA A 188 34.61 -12.28 -13.21
N ARG A 189 34.74 -13.60 -13.09
CA ARG A 189 36.02 -14.29 -13.33
C ARG A 189 36.26 -14.35 -14.83
N ARG A 190 37.21 -13.57 -15.34
CA ARG A 190 37.88 -13.84 -16.62
C ARG A 190 38.62 -15.17 -16.51
N ARG A 191 38.37 -16.10 -17.43
CA ARG A 191 39.31 -17.17 -17.76
C ARG A 191 40.04 -16.79 -19.05
N ASN A 192 41.36 -16.95 -19.02
CA ASN A 192 42.25 -16.90 -20.18
C ASN A 192 41.89 -17.98 -21.20
#